data_AF-A0A1C3X9W1-F1
#
_entry.id   AF-A0A1C3X9W1-F1
#
_cell.length_a   1.000
_cell.length_b   1.000
_cell.length_c   1.000
_cell.angle_alpha   90.00
_cell.angle_beta   90.00
_cell.angle_gamma   90.00
#
_symmetry.space_group_name_H-M   'P 1'
#
loop_
_entity.id
_entity.type
_entity.pdbx_description
1 polymer ?
#
loop_
_entity_poly.entity_id
_entity_poly.type
_entity_poly.pdbx_seq_one_letter_code
_entity_poly.pdbx_strand_id
1 'polypeptide(L)'
;MQTFNNATSGDIVLAMAERIVENRAYLSEIDGKIGDGDHGVNMAKGFGMAAERLKGKNQSLSSSLDTLGTVLMTEIGGSMGPLYGVMFTEIAEKLDGIEAINAAAYSKALHAGLEGIQSIGSAKVGDKTLLDTLVPAIEAFDAADAAGKPFAEALDALVAAAEAGRDSTLNLVAKIGRASRLGERSLGVLDAGATSCAIILKELSQGARARLQ
;
A
#
# COMPACT_ATOMS: atom_id res chain seq x y z
N MET A 1 -3.02 7.27 24.98
CA MET A 1 -3.33 6.56 23.72
C MET A 1 -2.17 6.84 22.80
N GLN A 2 -1.56 5.81 22.20
CA GLN A 2 -0.37 6.00 21.38
C GLN A 2 -0.70 6.85 20.16
N THR A 3 0.16 7.82 19.85
CA THR A 3 0.00 8.68 18.67
C THR A 3 1.35 8.99 18.03
N PHE A 4 1.34 9.44 16.78
CA PHE A 4 2.52 10.04 16.15
C PHE A 4 2.16 11.34 15.43
N ASN A 5 3.14 12.23 15.30
CA ASN A 5 2.93 13.56 14.74
C ASN A 5 2.83 13.52 13.20
N ASN A 6 1.75 14.03 12.63
CA ASN A 6 1.57 14.08 11.18
C ASN A 6 2.60 15.00 10.49
N ALA A 7 2.81 16.20 11.03
CA ALA A 7 3.61 17.26 10.43
C ALA A 7 5.08 16.89 10.20
N THR A 8 5.63 15.94 10.97
CA THR A 8 7.03 15.51 10.91
C THR A 8 7.22 14.08 10.40
N SER A 9 6.21 13.51 9.74
CA SER A 9 6.21 12.09 9.31
C SER A 9 6.21 11.89 7.80
N GLY A 10 6.49 12.93 7.01
CA GLY A 10 6.56 12.82 5.55
C GLY A 10 7.69 11.90 5.04
N ASP A 11 8.74 11.70 5.83
CA ASP A 11 9.87 10.83 5.52
C ASP A 11 9.50 9.34 5.47
N ILE A 12 8.36 8.93 6.03
CA ILE A 12 7.79 7.59 5.82
C ILE A 12 7.56 7.32 4.32
N VAL A 13 7.15 8.32 3.55
CA VAL A 13 6.96 8.20 2.10
C VAL A 13 8.29 7.98 1.36
N LEU A 14 9.37 8.58 1.85
CA LEU A 14 10.70 8.37 1.31
C LEU A 14 11.18 6.92 1.56
N ALA A 15 10.92 6.38 2.75
CA ALA A 15 11.24 4.98 3.07
C ALA A 15 10.43 3.99 2.20
N MET A 16 9.13 4.24 2.00
CA MET A 16 8.31 3.46 1.07
C MET A 16 8.90 3.48 -0.35
N ALA A 17 9.30 4.66 -0.84
CA ALA A 17 9.87 4.81 -2.16
C ALA A 17 11.21 4.07 -2.30
N GLU A 18 12.07 4.15 -1.30
CA GLU A 18 13.32 3.40 -1.27
C GLU A 18 13.06 1.89 -1.38
N ARG A 19 12.16 1.34 -0.55
CA ARG A 19 11.87 -0.10 -0.59
C ARG A 19 11.25 -0.55 -1.90
N ILE A 20 10.37 0.24 -2.51
CA ILE A 20 9.79 -0.09 -3.82
C ILE A 20 10.86 -0.07 -4.92
N VAL A 21 11.77 0.90 -4.89
CA VAL A 21 12.88 1.01 -5.86
C VAL A 21 13.86 -0.16 -5.70
N GLU A 22 14.22 -0.53 -4.47
CA GLU A 22 15.07 -1.71 -4.19
C GLU A 22 14.44 -3.01 -4.71
N ASN A 23 13.12 -3.15 -4.57
CA ASN A 23 12.38 -4.34 -5.00
C ASN A 23 11.97 -4.31 -6.48
N ARG A 24 12.40 -3.30 -7.26
CA ARG A 24 12.05 -3.13 -8.68
C ARG A 24 12.22 -4.43 -9.48
N ALA A 25 13.39 -5.06 -9.40
CA ALA A 25 13.70 -6.23 -10.21
C ALA A 25 12.81 -7.42 -9.84
N TYR A 26 12.64 -7.66 -8.54
CA TYR A 26 11.81 -8.74 -8.01
C TYR A 26 10.33 -8.57 -8.40
N LEU A 27 9.80 -7.36 -8.25
CA LEU A 27 8.42 -7.04 -8.62
C LEU A 27 8.16 -7.26 -10.13
N SER A 28 9.09 -6.86 -10.99
CA SER A 28 9.03 -7.15 -12.43
C SER A 28 9.21 -8.63 -12.77
N GLU A 29 10.02 -9.37 -12.00
CA GLU A 29 10.18 -10.82 -12.20
C GLU A 29 8.88 -11.58 -11.90
N ILE A 30 8.22 -11.28 -10.77
CA ILE A 30 6.94 -11.88 -10.41
C ILE A 30 5.88 -11.54 -11.45
N ASP A 31 5.76 -10.26 -11.81
CA ASP A 31 4.82 -9.82 -12.83
C ASP A 31 5.11 -10.47 -14.19
N GLY A 32 6.38 -10.66 -14.57
CA GLY A 32 6.72 -11.31 -15.84
C GLY A 32 6.30 -12.78 -15.93
N LYS A 33 6.11 -13.47 -14.80
CA LYS A 33 5.63 -14.86 -14.76
C LYS A 33 4.14 -14.97 -15.14
N ILE A 34 3.33 -13.96 -14.78
CA ILE A 34 1.87 -13.99 -14.96
C ILE A 34 1.27 -12.71 -15.58
N GLY A 35 2.08 -11.84 -16.15
CA GLY A 35 1.72 -10.50 -16.62
C GLY A 35 2.64 -10.07 -17.76
N ASP A 36 3.01 -8.80 -17.83
CA ASP A 36 3.94 -8.26 -18.84
C ASP A 36 5.30 -7.81 -18.29
N GLY A 37 5.53 -7.96 -16.98
CA GLY A 37 6.82 -7.73 -16.34
C GLY A 37 7.15 -6.26 -16.10
N ASP A 38 6.17 -5.36 -16.22
CA ASP A 38 6.38 -3.92 -16.13
C ASP A 38 6.06 -3.35 -14.73
N HIS A 39 5.43 -4.15 -13.84
CA HIS A 39 4.98 -3.69 -12.52
C HIS A 39 6.09 -3.02 -11.71
N GLY A 40 7.24 -3.69 -11.54
CA GLY A 40 8.36 -3.15 -10.79
C GLY A 40 8.95 -1.89 -11.40
N VAL A 41 9.04 -1.82 -12.74
CA VAL A 41 9.52 -0.63 -13.46
C VAL A 41 8.58 0.56 -13.26
N ASN A 42 7.28 0.35 -13.42
CA ASN A 42 6.27 1.40 -13.26
C ASN A 42 6.23 1.92 -11.81
N MET A 43 6.21 1.01 -10.84
CA MET A 43 6.21 1.38 -9.42
C MET A 43 7.48 2.12 -9.02
N ALA A 44 8.67 1.63 -9.40
CA ALA A 44 9.94 2.30 -9.10
C ALA A 44 10.04 3.69 -9.77
N LYS A 45 9.51 3.85 -10.98
CA LYS A 45 9.44 5.16 -11.65
C LYS A 45 8.61 6.14 -10.83
N GLY A 46 7.38 5.77 -10.49
CA GLY A 46 6.45 6.66 -9.79
C GLY A 46 6.92 7.01 -8.37
N PHE A 47 7.31 6.01 -7.59
CA PHE A 47 7.83 6.23 -6.24
C PHE A 47 9.14 7.02 -6.26
N GLY A 48 10.03 6.77 -7.22
CA GLY A 48 11.27 7.55 -7.38
C GLY A 48 11.01 9.02 -7.72
N MET A 49 10.04 9.30 -8.60
CA MET A 49 9.64 10.67 -8.95
C MET A 49 9.03 11.40 -7.75
N ALA A 50 8.20 10.73 -6.96
CA ALA A 50 7.66 11.28 -5.72
C ALA A 50 8.78 11.56 -4.70
N ALA A 51 9.72 10.63 -4.52
CA ALA A 51 10.86 10.81 -3.63
C ALA A 51 11.70 12.03 -3.99
N GLU A 52 12.02 12.24 -5.28
CA GLU A 52 12.75 13.42 -5.74
C GLU A 52 11.97 14.73 -5.49
N ARG A 53 10.64 14.71 -5.58
CA ARG A 53 9.80 15.88 -5.25
C ARG A 53 9.77 16.19 -3.75
N LEU A 54 9.93 15.18 -2.90
CA LEU A 54 9.85 15.30 -1.44
C LEU A 54 11.22 15.50 -0.79
N LYS A 55 12.30 15.17 -1.49
CA LYS A 55 13.68 15.23 -0.98
C LYS A 55 14.03 16.60 -0.42
N GLY A 56 14.53 16.60 0.81
CA GLY A 56 14.95 17.82 1.51
C GLY A 56 13.82 18.72 2.00
N LYS A 57 12.56 18.30 1.88
CA LYS A 57 11.40 19.02 2.40
C LYS A 57 10.97 18.41 3.74
N ASN A 58 10.60 19.27 4.68
CA ASN A 58 9.96 18.86 5.92
C ASN A 58 8.44 19.01 5.75
N GLN A 59 7.78 17.95 5.27
CA GLN A 59 6.35 17.93 5.00
C GLN A 59 5.63 16.95 5.93
N SER A 60 4.32 17.17 6.10
CA SER A 60 3.46 16.23 6.81
C SER A 60 3.36 14.89 6.06
N LEU A 61 2.92 13.84 6.78
CA LEU A 61 2.59 12.57 6.17
C LEU A 61 1.46 12.76 5.14
N SER A 62 0.40 13.49 5.48
CA SER A 62 -0.72 13.77 4.56
C SER A 62 -0.23 14.40 3.25
N SER A 63 0.55 15.49 3.31
CA SER A 63 1.04 16.20 2.13
C SER A 63 2.02 15.35 1.29
N SER A 64 2.81 14.50 1.94
CA SER A 64 3.74 13.60 1.26
C SER A 64 3.01 12.46 0.55
N LEU A 65 1.95 11.91 1.16
CA LEU A 65 1.09 10.90 0.55
C LEU A 65 0.28 11.47 -0.61
N ASP A 66 -0.23 12.71 -0.49
CA ASP A 66 -0.91 13.39 -1.59
C ASP A 66 0.02 13.59 -2.80
N THR A 67 1.26 14.01 -2.55
CA THR A 67 2.30 14.12 -3.59
C THR A 67 2.55 12.75 -4.26
N LEU A 68 2.68 11.69 -3.47
CA LEU A 68 2.87 10.33 -4.00
C LEU A 68 1.67 9.89 -4.84
N GLY A 69 0.46 10.02 -4.31
CA GLY A 69 -0.79 9.64 -4.98
C GLY A 69 -0.96 10.37 -6.31
N THR A 70 -0.73 11.68 -6.32
CA THR A 70 -0.78 12.51 -7.54
C THR A 70 0.24 12.05 -8.59
N VAL A 71 1.49 11.79 -8.19
CA VAL A 71 2.53 11.27 -9.11
C VAL A 71 2.11 9.92 -9.71
N LEU A 72 1.65 8.99 -8.88
CA LEU A 72 1.25 7.66 -9.35
C LEU A 72 0.05 7.72 -10.29
N MET A 73 -0.93 8.57 -9.99
CA MET A 73 -2.12 8.76 -10.82
C MET A 73 -1.78 9.33 -12.21
N THR A 74 -0.81 10.24 -12.28
CA THR A 74 -0.61 11.07 -13.49
C THR A 74 0.63 10.72 -14.31
N GLU A 75 1.61 10.01 -13.75
CA GLU A 75 2.95 9.89 -14.37
C GLU A 75 3.45 8.46 -14.57
N ILE A 76 2.70 7.45 -14.10
CA ILE A 76 2.96 6.04 -14.41
C ILE A 76 1.78 5.40 -15.13
N GLY A 77 2.09 4.42 -15.99
CA GLY A 77 1.09 3.65 -16.71
C GLY A 77 0.67 2.38 -15.95
N GLY A 78 -0.18 1.59 -16.58
CA GLY A 78 -0.68 0.34 -16.02
C GLY A 78 -1.82 0.56 -15.01
N SER A 79 -2.40 -0.55 -14.54
CA SER A 79 -3.52 -0.51 -13.59
C SER A 79 -3.12 0.05 -12.22
N MET A 80 -1.85 -0.07 -11.83
CA MET A 80 -1.39 0.34 -10.50
C MET A 80 -1.31 1.85 -10.30
N GLY A 81 -1.06 2.63 -11.37
CA GLY A 81 -0.99 4.10 -11.28
C GLY A 81 -2.28 4.69 -10.69
N PRO A 82 -3.45 4.46 -11.32
CA PRO A 82 -4.72 4.93 -10.78
C PRO A 82 -5.09 4.30 -9.42
N LEU A 83 -4.82 3.01 -9.21
CA LEU A 83 -5.21 2.31 -7.97
C LEU A 83 -4.42 2.81 -6.75
N TYR A 84 -3.10 2.88 -6.81
CA TYR A 84 -2.32 3.46 -5.72
C TYR A 84 -2.47 4.98 -5.66
N GLY A 85 -2.66 5.62 -6.81
CA GLY A 85 -2.94 7.05 -6.88
C GLY A 85 -4.12 7.44 -6.02
N VAL A 86 -5.29 6.83 -6.27
CA VAL A 86 -6.51 7.09 -5.48
C VAL A 86 -6.34 6.66 -4.03
N MET A 87 -5.70 5.51 -3.77
CA MET A 87 -5.47 5.03 -2.41
C MET A 87 -4.73 6.08 -1.57
N PHE A 88 -3.63 6.63 -2.08
CA PHE A 88 -2.82 7.57 -1.32
C PHE A 88 -3.44 8.96 -1.22
N THR A 89 -4.16 9.44 -2.24
CA THR A 89 -4.87 10.73 -2.14
C THR A 89 -6.00 10.66 -1.12
N GLU A 90 -6.76 9.56 -1.06
CA GLU A 90 -7.83 9.37 -0.06
C GLU A 90 -7.27 9.25 1.36
N ILE A 91 -6.18 8.50 1.55
CA ILE A 91 -5.47 8.44 2.84
C ILE A 91 -4.98 9.84 3.23
N ALA A 92 -4.38 10.57 2.30
CA ALA A 92 -3.86 11.91 2.55
C ALA A 92 -4.95 12.89 2.98
N GLU A 93 -6.07 12.92 2.26
CA GLU A 93 -7.23 13.74 2.60
C GLU A 93 -7.76 13.40 3.99
N LYS A 94 -7.83 12.11 4.32
CA LYS A 94 -8.34 11.70 5.63
C LYS A 94 -7.44 12.08 6.79
N LEU A 95 -6.13 12.21 6.55
CA LEU A 95 -5.14 12.63 7.53
C LEU A 95 -4.91 14.15 7.54
N ASP A 96 -5.46 14.89 6.58
CA ASP A 96 -5.26 16.33 6.51
C ASP A 96 -5.88 17.05 7.74
N GLY A 97 -5.16 18.05 8.25
CA GLY A 97 -5.55 18.75 9.48
C GLY A 97 -5.46 17.94 10.79
N ILE A 98 -5.13 16.65 10.76
CA ILE A 98 -4.90 15.85 11.98
C ILE A 98 -3.46 16.06 12.46
N GLU A 99 -3.28 16.65 13.65
CA GLU A 99 -1.95 16.89 14.23
C GLU A 99 -1.30 15.60 14.77
N ALA A 100 -2.04 14.86 15.59
CA ALA A 100 -1.61 13.61 16.22
C ALA A 100 -2.44 12.43 15.71
N ILE A 101 -1.82 11.59 14.89
CA ILE A 101 -2.46 10.43 14.30
C ILE A 101 -2.48 9.32 15.34
N ASN A 102 -3.69 8.88 15.69
CA ASN A 102 -3.95 7.76 16.59
C ASN A 102 -4.51 6.56 15.83
N ALA A 103 -4.74 5.43 16.51
CA ALA A 103 -5.24 4.21 15.87
C ALA A 103 -6.55 4.42 15.10
N ALA A 104 -7.51 5.14 15.68
CA ALA A 104 -8.81 5.42 15.04
C ALA A 104 -8.69 6.32 13.80
N ALA A 105 -7.80 7.32 13.82
CA ALA A 105 -7.52 8.16 12.66
C ALA A 105 -6.82 7.35 11.54
N TYR A 106 -5.89 6.47 11.94
CA TYR A 106 -5.17 5.60 11.01
C TYR A 106 -6.10 4.58 10.34
N SER A 107 -6.96 3.89 11.10
CA SER A 107 -8.00 2.99 10.56
C SER A 107 -8.89 3.71 9.55
N LYS A 108 -9.43 4.89 9.91
CA LYS A 108 -10.25 5.69 8.98
C LYS A 108 -9.52 6.04 7.69
N ALA A 109 -8.22 6.35 7.76
CA ALA A 109 -7.43 6.66 6.58
C ALA A 109 -7.20 5.43 5.70
N LEU A 110 -6.89 4.27 6.29
CA LEU A 110 -6.77 3.01 5.55
C LEU A 110 -8.06 2.63 4.83
N HIS A 111 -9.21 2.78 5.50
CA HIS A 111 -10.53 2.54 4.91
C HIS A 111 -10.82 3.50 3.76
N ALA A 112 -10.50 4.79 3.89
CA ALA A 112 -10.63 5.73 2.78
C ALA A 112 -9.79 5.31 1.56
N GLY A 113 -8.55 4.85 1.78
CA GLY A 113 -7.72 4.29 0.72
C GLY A 113 -8.31 3.05 0.05
N LEU A 114 -8.90 2.14 0.83
CA LEU A 114 -9.59 0.95 0.33
C LEU A 114 -10.84 1.32 -0.49
N GLU A 115 -11.69 2.21 0.04
CA GLU A 115 -12.88 2.73 -0.65
C GLU A 115 -12.51 3.40 -1.97
N GLY A 116 -11.42 4.18 -1.97
CA GLY A 116 -10.85 4.78 -3.18
C GLY A 116 -10.54 3.74 -4.26
N ILE A 117 -9.82 2.68 -3.89
CA ILE A 117 -9.50 1.57 -4.83
C ILE A 117 -10.78 0.90 -5.35
N GLN A 118 -11.73 0.63 -4.46
CA GLN A 118 -13.01 -0.01 -4.81
C GLN A 118 -13.91 0.89 -5.66
N SER A 119 -13.74 2.21 -5.62
CA SER A 119 -14.50 3.14 -6.45
C SER A 119 -14.13 3.07 -7.93
N ILE A 120 -12.90 2.63 -8.25
CA ILE A 120 -12.39 2.54 -9.63
C ILE A 120 -12.06 1.11 -10.07
N GLY A 121 -12.25 0.12 -9.20
CA GLY A 121 -11.95 -1.29 -9.44
C GLY A 121 -13.08 -2.20 -8.98
N SER A 122 -13.27 -3.33 -9.66
CA SER A 122 -14.29 -4.33 -9.33
C SER A 122 -13.75 -5.60 -8.68
N ALA A 123 -12.45 -5.62 -8.39
CA ALA A 123 -11.80 -6.75 -7.75
C ALA A 123 -12.31 -6.95 -6.33
N LYS A 124 -12.22 -8.19 -5.85
CA LYS A 124 -12.46 -8.55 -4.45
C LYS A 124 -11.38 -9.52 -3.96
N VAL A 125 -11.37 -9.74 -2.65
CA VAL A 125 -10.56 -10.83 -2.05
C VAL A 125 -10.91 -12.15 -2.74
N GLY A 126 -9.87 -12.90 -3.12
CA GLY A 126 -9.93 -14.13 -3.89
C GLY A 126 -9.82 -13.96 -5.41
N ASP A 127 -9.66 -12.74 -5.91
CA ASP A 127 -9.46 -12.49 -7.36
C ASP A 127 -7.99 -12.48 -7.79
N LYS A 128 -7.07 -12.61 -6.83
CA LYS A 128 -5.60 -12.58 -7.00
C LYS A 128 -5.11 -11.18 -7.41
N THR A 129 -5.30 -10.22 -6.51
CA THR A 129 -4.96 -8.80 -6.70
C THR A 129 -4.43 -8.19 -5.41
N LEU A 130 -4.08 -6.91 -5.43
CA LEU A 130 -3.70 -6.16 -4.23
C LEU A 130 -4.75 -6.20 -3.10
N LEU A 131 -6.04 -6.43 -3.40
CA LEU A 131 -7.08 -6.53 -2.37
C LEU A 131 -6.95 -7.77 -1.49
N ASP A 132 -6.32 -8.84 -1.99
CA ASP A 132 -5.97 -10.01 -1.17
C ASP A 132 -4.96 -9.67 -0.07
N THR A 133 -4.28 -8.53 -0.18
CA THR A 133 -3.35 -8.00 0.82
C THR A 133 -3.98 -6.88 1.64
N LEU A 134 -4.58 -5.88 0.97
CA LEU A 134 -5.07 -4.68 1.63
C LEU A 134 -6.23 -4.96 2.57
N VAL A 135 -7.23 -5.74 2.13
CA VAL A 135 -8.44 -5.98 2.93
C VAL A 135 -8.10 -6.76 4.21
N PRO A 136 -7.40 -7.90 4.18
CA PRO A 136 -7.05 -8.61 5.41
C PRO A 136 -6.15 -7.79 6.35
N ALA A 137 -5.29 -6.93 5.81
CA ALA A 137 -4.44 -6.05 6.62
C ALA A 137 -5.26 -5.04 7.43
N ILE A 138 -6.25 -4.41 6.79
CA ILE A 138 -7.16 -3.46 7.44
C ILE A 138 -8.02 -4.17 8.49
N GLU A 139 -8.58 -5.33 8.15
CA GLU A 139 -9.40 -6.13 9.07
C GLU A 139 -8.60 -6.56 10.32
N ALA A 140 -7.34 -6.97 10.15
CA ALA A 140 -6.46 -7.34 11.26
C ALA A 140 -6.10 -6.14 12.16
N PHE A 141 -5.87 -4.96 11.56
CA PHE A 141 -5.66 -3.72 12.30
C PHE A 141 -6.88 -3.39 13.17
N ASP A 142 -8.07 -3.37 12.56
CA ASP A 142 -9.32 -3.03 13.24
C ASP A 142 -9.68 -4.05 14.33
N ALA A 143 -9.45 -5.34 14.08
CA ALA A 143 -9.68 -6.38 15.08
C ALA A 143 -8.77 -6.20 16.31
N ALA A 144 -7.51 -5.81 16.11
CA ALA A 144 -6.61 -5.51 17.22
C ALA A 144 -7.05 -4.25 17.99
N ASP A 145 -7.42 -3.17 17.30
CA ASP A 145 -7.91 -1.93 17.93
C ASP A 145 -9.22 -2.18 18.71
N ALA A 146 -10.17 -2.90 18.13
CA ALA A 146 -11.42 -3.29 18.78
C ALA A 146 -11.21 -4.19 20.02
N ALA A 147 -10.13 -4.99 20.03
CA ALA A 147 -9.71 -5.78 21.19
C ALA A 147 -8.97 -4.95 22.25
N GLY A 148 -8.85 -3.63 22.07
CA GLY A 148 -8.16 -2.73 23.00
C GLY A 148 -6.64 -2.90 23.00
N LYS A 149 -6.07 -3.45 21.92
CA LYS A 149 -4.62 -3.58 21.79
C LYS A 149 -3.95 -2.22 21.62
N PRO A 150 -2.71 -2.04 22.09
CA PRO A 150 -1.92 -0.86 21.78
C PRO A 150 -1.83 -0.62 20.26
N PHE A 151 -1.80 0.64 19.82
CA PHE A 151 -1.66 1.00 18.41
C PHE A 151 -0.45 0.32 17.76
N ALA A 152 0.65 0.20 18.50
CA ALA A 152 1.81 -0.55 18.08
C ALA A 152 1.47 -2.01 17.71
N GLU A 153 0.75 -2.74 18.57
CA GLU A 153 0.32 -4.13 18.29
C GLU A 153 -0.65 -4.20 17.10
N ALA A 154 -1.53 -3.20 16.93
CA ALA A 154 -2.42 -3.14 15.76
C ALA A 154 -1.65 -2.96 14.45
N LEU A 155 -0.58 -2.13 14.45
CA LEU A 155 0.33 -2.00 13.31
C LEU A 155 1.07 -3.31 13.01
N ASP A 156 1.52 -4.05 14.04
CA ASP A 156 2.15 -5.36 13.84
C ASP A 156 1.18 -6.37 13.21
N ALA A 157 -0.08 -6.38 13.66
CA ALA A 157 -1.13 -7.23 13.12
C ALA A 157 -1.44 -6.90 11.65
N LEU A 158 -1.50 -5.61 11.30
CA LEU A 158 -1.66 -5.14 9.92
C LEU A 158 -0.55 -5.69 9.03
N VAL A 159 0.72 -5.54 9.43
CA VAL A 159 1.86 -6.00 8.64
C VAL A 159 1.84 -7.51 8.46
N ALA A 160 1.60 -8.27 9.52
CA ALA A 160 1.54 -9.73 9.46
C ALA A 160 0.41 -10.21 8.52
N ALA A 161 -0.76 -9.57 8.58
CA ALA A 161 -1.88 -9.90 7.71
C ALA A 161 -1.66 -9.47 6.25
N ALA A 162 -0.93 -8.36 6.01
CA ALA A 162 -0.53 -7.97 4.66
C ALA A 162 0.42 -9.00 4.03
N GLU A 163 1.42 -9.47 4.78
CA GLU A 163 2.35 -10.51 4.31
C GLU A 163 1.63 -11.84 4.05
N ALA A 164 0.74 -12.26 4.96
CA ALA A 164 -0.08 -13.46 4.77
C ALA A 164 -1.05 -13.33 3.58
N GLY A 165 -1.64 -12.14 3.39
CA GLY A 165 -2.52 -11.82 2.28
C GLY A 165 -1.80 -11.92 0.93
N ARG A 166 -0.59 -11.35 0.83
CA ARG A 166 0.30 -11.54 -0.32
C ARG A 166 0.55 -13.02 -0.58
N ASP A 167 0.96 -13.77 0.44
CA ASP A 167 1.33 -15.18 0.30
C ASP A 167 0.15 -16.06 -0.12
N SER A 168 -1.06 -15.71 0.33
CA SER A 168 -2.29 -16.40 -0.07
C SER A 168 -2.51 -16.42 -1.58
N THR A 169 -1.99 -15.40 -2.29
CA THR A 169 -2.14 -15.29 -3.75
C THR A 169 -1.49 -16.45 -4.50
N LEU A 170 -0.51 -17.16 -3.92
CA LEU A 170 0.07 -18.37 -4.51
C LEU A 170 -0.98 -19.44 -4.81
N ASN A 171 -2.03 -19.51 -3.99
CA ASN A 171 -3.07 -20.53 -4.06
C ASN A 171 -4.30 -20.08 -4.89
N LEU A 172 -4.22 -18.94 -5.55
CA LEU A 172 -5.31 -18.36 -6.31
C LEU A 172 -5.04 -18.40 -7.82
N VAL A 173 -6.08 -18.74 -8.58
CA VAL A 173 -6.17 -18.51 -10.02
C VAL A 173 -6.68 -17.09 -10.25
N ALA A 174 -5.95 -16.31 -11.05
CA ALA A 174 -6.30 -14.93 -11.34
C ALA A 174 -7.64 -14.82 -12.07
N LYS A 175 -8.53 -13.95 -11.58
CA LYS A 175 -9.86 -13.73 -12.18
C LYS A 175 -9.97 -12.40 -12.93
N ILE A 176 -9.08 -11.46 -12.64
CA ILE A 176 -9.05 -10.13 -13.25
C ILE A 176 -7.61 -9.74 -13.62
N GLY A 177 -7.47 -8.65 -14.37
CA GLY A 177 -6.18 -8.12 -14.79
C GLY A 177 -5.50 -8.99 -15.85
N ARG A 178 -4.23 -8.69 -16.13
CA ARG A 178 -3.46 -9.40 -17.17
C ARG A 178 -3.24 -10.87 -16.83
N ALA A 179 -3.08 -11.19 -15.54
CA ALA A 179 -2.90 -12.57 -15.07
C ALA A 179 -4.08 -13.49 -15.35
N SER A 180 -5.31 -12.97 -15.38
CA SER A 180 -6.49 -13.78 -15.71
C SER A 180 -6.43 -14.44 -17.10
N ARG A 181 -5.68 -13.84 -18.03
CA ARG A 181 -5.51 -14.37 -19.41
C ARG A 181 -4.79 -15.71 -19.45
N LEU A 182 -4.09 -16.08 -18.38
CA LEU A 182 -3.34 -17.32 -18.26
C LEU A 182 -4.14 -18.46 -17.60
N GLY A 183 -5.32 -18.16 -17.02
CA GLY A 183 -6.13 -19.15 -16.30
C GLY A 183 -5.33 -19.88 -15.22
N GLU A 184 -5.47 -21.20 -15.15
CA GLU A 184 -4.78 -22.09 -14.19
C GLU A 184 -3.25 -21.91 -14.15
N ARG A 185 -2.62 -21.42 -15.24
CA ARG A 185 -1.18 -21.16 -15.25
C ARG A 185 -0.76 -19.99 -14.35
N SER A 186 -1.71 -19.22 -13.83
CA SER A 186 -1.45 -18.18 -12.81
C SER A 186 -1.30 -18.74 -11.39
N LEU A 187 -1.69 -20.00 -11.16
CA LEU A 187 -1.53 -20.67 -9.88
C LEU A 187 -0.05 -20.92 -9.55
N GLY A 188 0.32 -20.80 -8.27
CA GLY A 188 1.70 -21.02 -7.80
C GLY A 188 2.64 -19.83 -8.01
N VAL A 189 2.13 -18.69 -8.49
CA VAL A 189 2.89 -17.44 -8.65
C VAL A 189 2.25 -16.35 -7.78
N LEU A 190 3.06 -15.54 -7.10
CA LEU A 190 2.55 -14.38 -6.36
C LEU A 190 1.92 -13.35 -7.30
N ASP A 191 0.93 -12.59 -6.81
CA ASP A 191 0.51 -11.36 -7.50
C ASP A 191 1.47 -10.20 -7.22
N ALA A 192 1.87 -9.47 -8.26
CA ALA A 192 2.80 -8.36 -8.13
C ALA A 192 2.17 -7.16 -7.39
N GLY A 193 0.86 -6.92 -7.60
CA GLY A 193 0.10 -5.88 -6.91
C GLY A 193 -0.02 -6.15 -5.41
N ALA A 194 -0.38 -7.38 -5.02
CA ALA A 194 -0.37 -7.86 -3.65
C ALA A 194 1.01 -7.75 -3.00
N THR A 195 2.06 -8.14 -3.74
CA THR A 195 3.44 -8.07 -3.26
C THR A 195 3.89 -6.64 -2.98
N SER A 196 3.65 -5.70 -3.90
CA SER A 196 3.98 -4.29 -3.64
C SER A 196 3.11 -3.68 -2.54
N CYS A 197 1.85 -4.09 -2.42
CA CYS A 197 0.95 -3.64 -1.37
C CYS A 197 1.49 -4.03 0.02
N ALA A 198 1.97 -5.26 0.17
CA ALA A 198 2.56 -5.72 1.42
C ALA A 198 3.82 -4.92 1.79
N ILE A 199 4.68 -4.61 0.81
CA ILE A 199 5.87 -3.76 1.02
C ILE A 199 5.45 -2.36 1.50
N ILE A 200 4.49 -1.74 0.80
CA ILE A 200 3.99 -0.39 1.11
C ILE A 200 3.39 -0.34 2.53
N LEU A 201 2.48 -1.26 2.84
CA LEU A 201 1.82 -1.31 4.14
C LEU A 201 2.79 -1.56 5.28
N LYS A 202 3.80 -2.41 5.05
CA LYS A 202 4.89 -2.66 6.01
C LYS A 202 5.66 -1.41 6.32
N GLU A 203 6.15 -0.70 5.30
CA GLU A 203 6.94 0.52 5.49
C GLU A 203 6.12 1.66 6.10
N LEU A 204 4.87 1.84 5.66
CA LEU A 204 3.96 2.81 6.25
C LEU A 204 3.74 2.53 7.75
N SER A 205 3.52 1.26 8.11
CA SER A 205 3.23 0.85 9.48
C SER A 205 4.47 0.89 10.37
N GLN A 206 5.63 0.46 9.88
CA GLN A 206 6.89 0.54 10.62
C GLN A 206 7.33 1.99 10.82
N GLY A 207 7.14 2.83 9.81
CA GLY A 207 7.35 4.27 9.91
C GLY A 207 6.48 4.92 10.98
N ALA A 208 5.18 4.59 11.01
CA ALA A 208 4.26 5.06 12.05
C ALA A 208 4.68 4.53 13.44
N ARG A 209 4.95 3.22 13.55
CA ARG A 209 5.33 2.55 14.80
C ARG A 209 6.57 3.19 15.44
N ALA A 210 7.60 3.48 14.65
CA ALA A 210 8.85 4.09 15.13
C ALA A 210 8.67 5.51 15.70
N ARG A 211 7.54 6.17 15.40
CA ARG A 211 7.22 7.54 15.82
C ARG A 211 6.14 7.59 16.90
N LEU A 212 5.65 6.45 17.36
CA LEU A 212 4.63 6.39 18.42
C LEU A 212 5.20 6.91 19.74
N GLN A 213 4.42 7.78 20.38
CA GLN A 213 4.63 8.31 21.73
C GLN A 213 3.53 7.81 22.67
#